data_AF-F4W608-F1
#
_entry.id   AF-F4W608-F1
#
_cell.length_a   1.000
_cell.length_b   1.000
_cell.length_c   1.000
_cell.angle_alpha   90.00
_cell.angle_beta   90.00
_cell.angle_gamma   90.00
#
_symmetry.space_group_name_H-M   'P 1'
#
loop_
_entity.id
_entity.type
_entity.pdbx_description
1 polymer ?
#
loop_
_entity_poly.entity_id
_entity_poly.type
_entity_poly.pdbx_seq_one_letter_code
_entity_poly.pdbx_strand_id
1 'polypeptide(L)'
;MNDKLHEFLADKFEHVTVDVTNHYGILGYSITVCTQAHKYRTEYVDKMIDEFLRFFKNDLEKLTEEELDVYKEIYLKSRSHDNVNFEDEENWYQILDHTYIFDFHEQEILALKDINVKKLSEWLADHTSNGSNFRKLSLHIVGTIPKKVKYVNLEYINNDHQQYKLNKYHYITNVEDYKKKLFIFPTERSNTSLQSTE
;
A
#
# COMPACT_ATOMS: atom_id res chain seq x y z
N MET A 1 -1.24 8.66 -5.22
CA MET A 1 -1.88 7.33 -5.41
C MET A 1 -3.35 7.36 -4.99
N ASN A 2 -3.67 7.80 -3.77
CA ASN A 2 -5.05 7.83 -3.27
C ASN A 2 -6.01 8.61 -4.19
N ASP A 3 -5.63 9.82 -4.62
CA ASP A 3 -6.47 10.64 -5.51
C ASP A 3 -6.76 9.94 -6.85
N LYS A 4 -5.72 9.33 -7.44
CA LYS A 4 -5.83 8.54 -8.68
C LYS A 4 -6.70 7.30 -8.49
N LEU A 5 -6.63 6.66 -7.32
CA LEU A 5 -7.46 5.50 -7.01
C LEU A 5 -8.93 5.91 -6.90
N HIS A 6 -9.22 7.02 -6.22
CA HIS A 6 -10.57 7.58 -6.17
C HIS A 6 -11.07 7.94 -7.56
N GLU A 7 -10.28 8.64 -8.39
CA GLU A 7 -10.65 8.94 -9.78
C GLU A 7 -10.97 7.68 -10.58
N PHE A 8 -10.20 6.60 -10.39
CA PHE A 8 -10.36 5.35 -11.14
C PHE A 8 -11.54 4.48 -10.67
N LEU A 9 -11.86 4.50 -9.37
CA LEU A 9 -12.75 3.52 -8.73
C LEU A 9 -13.96 4.09 -7.99
N ALA A 10 -14.02 5.39 -7.69
CA ALA A 10 -15.04 5.97 -6.82
C ALA A 10 -16.48 5.76 -7.33
N ASP A 11 -16.69 5.79 -8.65
CA ASP A 11 -18.03 5.58 -9.22
C ASP A 11 -18.53 4.14 -9.08
N LYS A 12 -17.62 3.18 -8.86
CA LYS A 12 -17.92 1.74 -8.84
C LYS A 12 -18.13 1.21 -7.43
N PHE A 13 -17.32 1.68 -6.48
CA PHE A 13 -17.21 1.11 -5.14
C PHE A 13 -17.59 2.11 -4.05
N GLU A 14 -18.11 1.59 -2.94
CA GLU A 14 -18.69 2.41 -1.87
C GLU A 14 -17.62 3.06 -1.00
N HIS A 15 -16.51 2.35 -0.79
CA HIS A 15 -15.37 2.84 -0.05
C HIS A 15 -14.09 2.30 -0.67
N VAL A 16 -13.13 3.20 -0.84
CA VAL A 16 -11.85 2.91 -1.48
C VAL A 16 -10.80 3.74 -0.74
N THR A 17 -9.74 3.12 -0.22
CA THR A 17 -8.63 3.82 0.45
C THR A 17 -7.29 3.22 0.10
N VAL A 18 -6.25 4.06 0.17
CA VAL A 18 -4.85 3.64 0.22
C VAL A 18 -4.26 4.07 1.56
N ASP A 19 -3.70 3.12 2.28
CA ASP A 19 -3.03 3.36 3.55
C ASP A 19 -1.57 2.94 3.43
N VAL A 20 -0.64 3.81 3.80
CA VAL A 20 0.78 3.48 3.93
C VAL A 20 1.02 3.01 5.35
N THR A 21 1.70 1.87 5.51
CA THR A 21 1.93 1.26 6.82
C THR A 21 3.38 0.88 6.98
N ASN A 22 3.90 1.10 8.19
CA ASN A 22 5.17 0.54 8.63
C ASN A 22 4.87 -0.44 9.77
N HIS A 23 5.21 -1.71 9.57
CA HIS A 23 5.05 -2.73 10.59
C HIS A 23 6.41 -3.36 10.89
N TYR A 24 6.94 -3.09 12.09
CA TYR A 24 8.23 -3.63 12.54
C TYR A 24 9.40 -3.33 11.59
N GLY A 25 9.43 -2.12 11.01
CA GLY A 25 10.45 -1.68 10.05
C GLY A 25 10.19 -2.11 8.61
N ILE A 26 9.09 -2.81 8.33
CA ILE A 26 8.69 -3.19 6.98
C ILE A 26 7.67 -2.18 6.47
N LEU A 27 8.09 -1.37 5.49
CA LEU A 27 7.22 -0.42 4.80
C LEU A 27 6.39 -1.14 3.73
N GLY A 28 5.11 -0.78 3.65
CA GLY A 28 4.21 -1.22 2.60
C GLY A 28 3.00 -0.30 2.48
N TYR A 29 2.11 -0.63 1.56
CA TYR A 29 0.81 0.02 1.45
C TYR A 29 -0.28 -1.03 1.27
N SER A 30 -1.48 -0.71 1.75
CA SER A 30 -2.69 -1.50 1.54
C SER A 30 -3.71 -0.71 0.74
N ILE A 31 -4.41 -1.40 -0.15
CA ILE A 31 -5.57 -0.87 -0.87
C ILE A 31 -6.79 -1.58 -0.30
N THR A 32 -7.71 -0.83 0.29
CA THR A 32 -8.97 -1.37 0.81
C THR A 32 -10.11 -0.95 -0.09
N VAL A 33 -10.88 -1.92 -0.59
CA VAL A 33 -12.08 -1.68 -1.40
C VAL A 33 -13.25 -2.40 -0.77
N CYS A 34 -14.27 -1.65 -0.36
CA CYS A 34 -15.51 -2.20 0.17
C CYS A 34 -16.61 -2.11 -0.89
N THR A 35 -17.41 -3.18 -0.96
CA THR A 35 -18.58 -3.24 -1.82
C THR A 35 -19.70 -4.02 -1.15
N GLN A 36 -20.92 -3.76 -1.58
CA GLN A 36 -22.08 -4.51 -1.15
C GLN A 36 -21.93 -5.97 -1.58
N ALA A 37 -22.17 -6.90 -0.65
CA ALA A 37 -21.91 -8.33 -0.82
C ALA A 37 -22.60 -8.96 -2.05
N HIS A 38 -23.68 -8.36 -2.54
CA HIS A 38 -24.46 -8.85 -3.68
C HIS A 38 -24.09 -8.18 -5.01
N LYS A 39 -23.26 -7.13 -5.01
CA LYS A 39 -22.98 -6.31 -6.20
C LYS A 39 -21.80 -6.84 -7.02
N TYR A 40 -20.69 -7.16 -6.38
CA TYR A 40 -19.49 -7.67 -7.05
C TYR A 40 -18.87 -8.86 -6.31
N ARG A 41 -18.27 -9.77 -7.09
CA ARG A 41 -17.41 -10.83 -6.56
C ARG A 41 -16.06 -10.26 -6.15
N THR A 42 -15.47 -10.80 -5.09
CA THR A 42 -14.16 -10.35 -4.59
C THR A 42 -13.04 -10.48 -5.63
N GLU A 43 -13.12 -11.49 -6.50
CA GLU A 43 -12.18 -11.71 -7.60
C GLU A 43 -12.25 -10.62 -8.68
N TYR A 44 -13.45 -10.07 -8.91
CA TYR A 44 -13.61 -8.93 -9.80
C TYR A 44 -12.98 -7.68 -9.19
N VAL A 45 -13.16 -7.47 -7.88
CA VAL A 45 -12.55 -6.34 -7.16
C VAL A 45 -11.02 -6.43 -7.19
N ASP A 46 -10.45 -7.60 -6.90
CA ASP A 46 -8.99 -7.81 -6.95
C ASP A 46 -8.44 -7.56 -8.37
N LYS A 47 -9.15 -8.01 -9.41
CA LYS A 47 -8.81 -7.68 -10.80
C LYS A 47 -8.83 -6.16 -11.06
N MET A 48 -9.84 -5.44 -10.57
CA MET A 48 -9.92 -3.98 -10.74
C MET A 48 -8.75 -3.27 -10.03
N ILE A 49 -8.32 -3.77 -8.87
CA ILE A 49 -7.14 -3.27 -8.16
C ILE A 49 -5.88 -3.52 -8.99
N ASP A 50 -5.72 -4.71 -9.58
CA ASP A 50 -4.56 -5.01 -10.45
C ASP A 50 -4.54 -4.14 -11.71
N GLU A 51 -5.70 -3.87 -12.31
CA GLU A 51 -5.82 -2.94 -13.43
C GLU A 51 -5.45 -1.52 -13.04
N PHE A 52 -5.90 -1.06 -11.88
CA PHE A 52 -5.50 0.24 -11.32
C PHE A 52 -3.99 0.31 -11.08
N LEU A 53 -3.38 -0.71 -10.46
CA LEU A 53 -1.94 -0.71 -10.19
C LEU A 53 -1.12 -0.64 -11.49
N ARG A 54 -1.56 -1.32 -12.55
CA ARG A 54 -0.94 -1.22 -13.87
C ARG A 54 -1.12 0.17 -14.48
N PHE A 55 -2.31 0.75 -14.36
CA PHE A 55 -2.57 2.12 -14.80
C PHE A 55 -1.68 3.12 -14.05
N PHE A 56 -1.64 3.04 -12.72
CA PHE A 56 -0.86 3.92 -11.86
C PHE A 56 0.64 3.80 -12.14
N LYS A 57 1.15 2.59 -12.40
CA LYS A 57 2.53 2.39 -12.86
C LYS A 57 2.83 3.19 -14.13
N ASN A 58 1.97 3.06 -15.16
CA ASN A 58 2.15 3.77 -16.43
C ASN A 58 1.98 5.29 -16.29
N ASP A 59 1.19 5.75 -15.32
CA ASP A 59 1.05 7.17 -14.98
C ASP A 59 2.36 7.70 -14.35
N LEU A 60 2.92 6.96 -13.38
CA LEU A 60 4.20 7.30 -12.76
C LEU A 60 5.39 7.25 -13.72
N GLU A 61 5.39 6.38 -14.73
CA GLU A 61 6.42 6.35 -15.78
C GLU A 61 6.46 7.64 -16.61
N LYS A 62 5.42 8.48 -16.57
CA LYS A 62 5.34 9.77 -17.27
C LYS A 62 5.67 10.97 -16.36
N LEU A 63 5.90 10.73 -15.07
CA LEU A 63 6.14 11.77 -14.07
C LEU A 63 7.37 12.59 -14.44
N THR A 64 7.25 13.92 -14.47
CA THR A 64 8.40 14.81 -14.67
C THR A 64 9.05 15.20 -13.34
N GLU A 65 10.28 15.73 -13.39
CA GLU A 65 10.96 16.20 -12.16
C GLU A 65 10.21 17.37 -11.53
N GLU A 66 9.63 18.26 -12.34
CA GLU A 66 8.84 19.39 -11.85
C GLU A 66 7.56 18.93 -11.13
N GLU A 67 6.88 17.92 -11.67
CA GLU A 67 5.71 17.32 -11.02
C GLU A 67 6.10 16.60 -9.73
N LEU A 68 7.21 15.86 -9.73
CA LEU A 68 7.75 15.22 -8.55
C LEU A 68 8.08 16.23 -7.45
N ASP A 69 8.69 17.37 -7.80
CA ASP A 69 9.02 18.42 -6.83
C ASP A 69 7.76 19.04 -6.23
N VAL A 70 6.69 19.22 -7.03
CA VAL A 70 5.38 19.63 -6.48
C VAL A 70 4.86 18.62 -5.46
N TYR A 71 4.98 17.31 -5.73
CA TYR A 71 4.56 16.27 -4.78
C TYR A 71 5.40 16.28 -3.50
N LYS A 72 6.73 16.47 -3.58
CA LYS A 72 7.61 16.60 -2.40
C LYS A 72 7.20 17.78 -1.53
N GLU A 73 6.90 18.93 -2.13
CA GLU A 73 6.44 20.12 -1.41
C GLU A 73 5.09 19.92 -0.73
N ILE A 74 4.14 19.26 -1.40
CA ILE A 74 2.83 18.91 -0.80
C ILE A 74 3.03 17.97 0.39
N TYR A 75 3.90 16.95 0.23
CA TYR A 75 4.21 16.00 1.29
C TYR A 75 4.82 16.69 2.53
N LEU A 76 5.84 17.53 2.34
CA LEU A 76 6.47 18.28 3.43
C LEU A 76 5.47 19.19 4.16
N LYS A 77 4.58 19.86 3.43
CA LYS A 77 3.53 20.70 4.04
C LYS A 77 2.53 19.89 4.86
N SER A 78 2.23 18.66 4.46
CA SER A 78 1.35 17.77 5.23
C SER A 78 1.98 17.31 6.55
N ARG A 79 3.32 17.29 6.64
CA ARG A 79 4.08 16.98 7.85
C ARG A 79 4.25 18.18 8.79
N SER A 80 4.37 19.38 8.25
CA SER A 80 4.68 20.63 8.99
C SER A 80 3.54 21.17 9.87
N HIS A 81 2.56 20.38 10.30
CA HIS A 81 1.51 20.88 11.17
C HIS A 81 2.07 21.18 12.57
N ASP A 82 2.16 22.49 12.88
CA ASP A 82 2.61 23.12 14.13
C ASP A 82 1.78 22.70 15.36
N ASN A 83 1.81 21.42 15.72
CA ASN A 83 1.22 20.93 16.94
C ASN A 83 2.37 20.46 17.82
N VAL A 84 2.62 21.16 18.93
CA VAL A 84 3.66 20.80 19.92
C VAL A 84 3.49 19.35 20.41
N ASN A 85 2.28 18.79 20.35
CA ASN A 85 2.00 17.38 20.67
C ASN A 85 2.52 16.38 19.63
N PHE A 86 2.81 16.81 18.40
CA PHE A 86 3.21 15.93 17.30
C PHE A 86 4.66 15.47 17.44
N GLU A 87 5.57 16.34 17.90
CA GLU A 87 6.96 15.96 18.22
C GLU A 87 6.99 14.93 19.36
N ASP A 88 6.14 15.09 20.38
CA ASP A 88 6.03 14.13 21.49
C ASP A 88 5.50 12.77 21.01
N GLU A 89 4.50 12.75 20.12
CA GLU A 89 3.96 11.53 19.52
C GLU A 89 4.98 10.84 18.60
N GLU A 90 5.67 11.58 17.72
CA GLU A 90 6.69 11.01 16.82
C GLU A 90 7.85 10.40 17.60
N ASN A 91 8.36 11.10 18.62
CA ASN A 91 9.40 10.56 19.51
C ASN A 91 8.92 9.31 20.25
N TRP A 92 7.64 9.26 20.63
CA TRP A 92 7.06 8.09 21.27
C TRP A 92 7.03 6.89 20.32
N TYR A 93 6.68 7.08 19.05
CA TYR A 93 6.78 6.02 18.03
C TYR A 93 8.22 5.54 17.84
N GLN A 94 9.22 6.44 17.84
CA GLN A 94 10.63 6.03 17.75
C GLN A 94 11.07 5.12 18.91
N ILE A 95 10.51 5.35 20.11
CA ILE A 95 10.78 4.51 21.29
C ILE A 95 10.04 3.16 21.16
N LEU A 96 8.76 3.19 20.79
CA LEU A 96 7.93 1.99 20.64
C LEU A 96 8.43 1.05 19.53
N ASP A 97 8.97 1.62 18.45
CA ASP A 97 9.50 0.88 17.31
C ASP A 97 11.00 0.54 17.49
N HIS A 98 11.64 1.00 18.57
CA HIS A 98 13.05 0.79 18.89
C HIS A 98 14.03 1.31 17.81
N THR A 99 13.61 2.29 17.02
CA THR A 99 14.43 2.94 16.00
C THR A 99 15.32 4.02 16.61
N TYR A 100 14.83 4.76 17.61
CA TYR A 100 15.51 5.86 18.30
C TYR A 100 16.08 6.94 17.36
N ILE A 101 15.43 7.18 16.21
CA ILE A 101 15.82 8.22 15.25
C ILE A 101 15.04 9.49 15.59
N PHE A 102 15.54 10.27 16.55
CA PHE A 102 14.85 11.47 17.01
C PHE A 102 15.02 12.68 16.08
N ASP A 103 15.92 12.59 15.10
CA ASP A 103 16.10 13.52 13.99
C ASP A 103 15.43 13.01 12.69
N PHE A 104 14.38 12.19 12.83
CA PHE A 104 13.71 11.53 11.70
C PHE A 104 13.19 12.55 10.68
N HIS A 105 12.61 13.66 11.14
CA HIS A 105 12.07 14.70 10.27
C HIS A 105 13.18 15.37 9.44
N GLU A 106 14.32 15.69 10.04
CA GLU A 106 15.48 16.23 9.31
C GLU A 106 16.03 15.22 8.29
N GLN A 107 16.12 13.94 8.66
CA GLN A 107 16.55 12.88 7.76
C GLN A 107 15.56 12.66 6.61
N GLU A 108 14.24 12.73 6.87
CA GLU A 108 13.19 12.62 5.86
C GLU A 108 13.29 13.76 4.84
N ILE A 109 13.51 15.01 5.30
CA ILE A 109 13.74 16.16 4.42
C ILE A 109 14.98 15.95 3.53
N LEU A 110 16.09 15.45 4.09
CA LEU A 110 17.31 15.20 3.32
C LEU A 110 17.09 14.07 2.29
N ALA A 111 16.40 13.00 2.66
CA ALA A 111 16.06 11.92 1.76
C ALA A 111 15.16 12.40 0.60
N LEU A 112 14.14 13.22 0.89
CA LEU A 112 13.25 13.77 -0.14
C LEU A 112 13.97 14.63 -1.17
N LYS A 113 15.00 15.39 -0.76
CA LYS A 113 15.84 16.18 -1.68
C LYS A 113 16.67 15.30 -2.62
N ASP A 114 17.05 14.11 -2.18
CA ASP A 114 17.88 13.17 -2.93
C ASP A 114 17.07 12.27 -3.89
N ILE A 115 15.75 12.15 -3.68
CA ILE A 115 14.85 11.42 -4.58
C ILE A 115 14.66 12.19 -5.89
N ASN A 116 14.76 11.47 -7.02
CA ASN A 116 14.48 12.00 -8.36
C ASN A 116 13.64 10.98 -9.15
N VAL A 117 13.13 11.39 -10.32
CA VAL A 117 12.25 10.54 -11.15
C VAL A 117 12.93 9.22 -11.51
N LYS A 118 14.24 9.24 -11.79
CA LYS A 118 15.01 8.03 -12.10
C LYS A 118 14.97 7.02 -10.95
N LYS A 119 15.34 7.44 -9.72
CA LYS A 119 15.33 6.59 -8.52
C LYS A 119 13.93 6.05 -8.23
N LEU A 120 12.91 6.91 -8.35
CA LEU A 120 11.52 6.51 -8.15
C LEU A 120 11.08 5.47 -9.19
N SER A 121 11.46 5.65 -10.45
CA SER A 121 11.16 4.73 -11.55
C SER A 121 11.84 3.38 -11.37
N GLU A 122 13.11 3.37 -10.98
CA GLU A 122 13.86 2.15 -10.67
C GLU A 122 13.23 1.39 -9.49
N TRP A 123 12.89 2.11 -8.41
CA TRP A 123 12.20 1.54 -7.26
C TRP A 123 10.84 0.95 -7.65
N LEU A 124 10.04 1.68 -8.42
CA LEU A 124 8.72 1.23 -8.88
C LEU A 124 8.82 0.01 -9.78
N ALA A 125 9.79 -0.04 -10.69
CA ALA A 125 10.00 -1.19 -11.56
C ALA A 125 10.30 -2.47 -10.77
N ASP A 126 11.06 -2.36 -9.69
CA ASP A 126 11.43 -3.50 -8.85
C ASP A 126 10.32 -3.94 -7.86
N HIS A 127 9.43 -3.02 -7.47
CA HIS A 127 8.37 -3.25 -6.49
C HIS A 127 6.95 -3.35 -7.11
N THR A 128 6.84 -3.48 -8.43
CA THR A 128 5.55 -3.71 -9.14
C THR A 128 5.55 -5.03 -9.89
N SER A 129 4.43 -5.38 -10.53
CA SER A 129 4.29 -6.60 -11.34
C SER A 129 5.51 -6.84 -12.25
N ASN A 130 6.12 -8.03 -12.12
CA ASN A 130 7.36 -8.49 -12.76
C ASN A 130 8.69 -8.01 -12.13
N GLY A 131 8.65 -7.18 -11.10
CA GLY A 131 9.80 -6.79 -10.29
C GLY A 131 10.23 -7.90 -9.32
N SER A 132 11.50 -7.88 -8.92
CA SER A 132 12.09 -8.95 -8.08
C SER A 132 11.62 -8.87 -6.62
N ASN A 133 11.30 -7.64 -6.17
CA ASN A 133 10.84 -7.34 -4.83
C ASN A 133 9.33 -7.13 -4.74
N PHE A 134 8.57 -7.43 -5.80
CA PHE A 134 7.11 -7.41 -5.74
C PHE A 134 6.58 -8.47 -4.77
N ARG A 135 5.80 -8.02 -3.79
CA ARG A 135 5.08 -8.85 -2.82
C ARG A 135 3.64 -8.33 -2.74
N LYS A 136 2.66 -9.21 -2.96
CA LYS A 136 1.23 -8.90 -2.86
C LYS A 136 0.53 -9.99 -2.06
N LEU A 137 -0.29 -9.58 -1.11
CA LEU A 137 -1.22 -10.43 -0.37
C LEU A 137 -2.62 -9.83 -0.51
N SER A 138 -3.55 -10.58 -1.08
CA SER A 138 -4.96 -10.17 -1.17
C SER A 138 -5.79 -10.88 -0.09
N LEU A 139 -6.50 -10.11 0.73
CA LEU A 139 -7.46 -10.63 1.71
C LEU A 139 -8.89 -10.42 1.19
N HIS A 140 -9.60 -11.51 0.94
CA HIS A 140 -10.95 -11.47 0.39
C HIS A 140 -11.98 -11.76 1.49
N ILE A 141 -12.80 -10.78 1.84
CA ILE A 141 -13.88 -10.94 2.81
C ILE A 141 -15.20 -11.06 2.06
N VAL A 142 -15.81 -12.25 2.07
CA VAL A 142 -17.06 -12.52 1.36
C VAL A 142 -18.24 -12.35 2.30
N GLY A 143 -19.10 -11.36 2.01
CA GLY A 143 -20.34 -11.16 2.75
C GLY A 143 -21.38 -12.25 2.49
N THR A 144 -22.21 -12.56 3.48
CA THR A 144 -23.31 -13.52 3.32
C THR A 144 -24.52 -12.85 2.66
N ILE A 145 -24.98 -13.38 1.52
CA ILE A 145 -26.21 -12.93 0.88
C ILE A 145 -27.39 -13.74 1.44
N PRO A 146 -28.39 -13.11 2.10
CA PRO A 146 -29.54 -13.83 2.62
C PRO A 146 -30.35 -14.49 1.50
N LYS A 147 -30.57 -15.81 1.58
CA LYS A 147 -31.27 -16.62 0.54
C LYS A 147 -32.70 -16.16 0.22
N LYS A 148 -33.31 -15.31 1.05
CA LYS A 148 -34.72 -14.90 0.96
C LYS A 148 -34.96 -13.57 0.22
N VAL A 149 -33.92 -12.83 -0.13
CA VAL A 149 -34.07 -11.55 -0.83
C VAL A 149 -33.78 -11.78 -2.31
N LYS A 150 -34.81 -11.72 -3.15
CA LYS A 150 -34.63 -11.61 -4.61
C LYS A 150 -34.12 -10.19 -4.89
N TYR A 151 -32.80 -9.99 -4.82
CA TYR A 151 -32.20 -8.76 -5.30
C TYR A 151 -32.48 -8.68 -6.80
N VAL A 152 -33.30 -7.70 -7.20
CA VAL A 152 -33.87 -7.57 -8.56
C VAL A 152 -32.81 -7.23 -9.61
N ASN A 153 -31.56 -6.94 -9.21
CA ASN A 153 -30.42 -6.74 -10.11
C ASN A 153 -29.29 -7.74 -9.84
N LEU A 154 -29.57 -9.05 -9.91
CA LEU A 154 -28.53 -10.05 -10.19
C LEU A 154 -28.17 -10.06 -11.69
N GLU A 155 -28.12 -8.87 -12.31
CA GLU A 155 -27.34 -8.70 -13.53
C GLU A 155 -25.89 -8.81 -13.07
N TYR A 156 -25.40 -10.05 -13.07
CA TYR A 156 -23.99 -10.28 -13.25
C TYR A 156 -23.58 -9.42 -14.44
N ILE A 157 -22.89 -8.31 -14.21
CA ILE A 157 -22.11 -7.65 -15.25
C ILE A 157 -20.91 -8.59 -15.51
N ASN A 158 -21.21 -9.79 -16.02
CA ASN A 158 -20.31 -10.83 -16.48
C ASN A 158 -20.36 -10.89 -18.01
N ASN A 159 -20.40 -9.74 -18.69
CA ASN A 159 -20.16 -9.75 -20.13
C ASN A 159 -18.66 -9.87 -20.47
N ASP A 160 -17.77 -9.75 -19.50
CA ASP A 160 -16.37 -10.14 -19.64
C ASP A 160 -16.10 -11.52 -19.06
N HIS A 161 -16.66 -12.54 -19.72
CA HIS A 161 -16.16 -13.92 -19.67
C HIS A 161 -14.80 -14.06 -20.37
N GLN A 162 -13.90 -13.08 -20.22
CA GLN A 162 -12.49 -13.42 -20.27
C GLN A 162 -12.23 -14.15 -18.96
N GLN A 163 -12.15 -15.47 -19.07
CA GLN A 163 -11.52 -16.33 -18.08
C GLN A 163 -10.31 -15.58 -17.55
N TYR A 164 -10.44 -14.99 -16.38
CA TYR A 164 -9.28 -14.60 -15.60
C TYR A 164 -8.57 -15.93 -15.43
N LYS A 165 -7.49 -16.14 -16.20
CA LYS A 165 -6.68 -17.36 -16.08
C LYS A 165 -6.28 -17.36 -14.62
N LEU A 166 -6.94 -18.21 -13.85
CA LEU A 166 -6.81 -18.31 -12.41
C LEU A 166 -5.33 -18.53 -12.16
N ASN A 167 -4.63 -17.47 -11.81
CA ASN A 167 -3.18 -17.41 -11.99
C ASN A 167 -2.54 -18.08 -10.78
N LYS A 168 -2.76 -19.40 -10.62
CA LYS A 168 -2.15 -20.28 -9.61
C LYS A 168 -1.97 -19.58 -8.25
N TYR A 169 -2.95 -18.78 -7.81
CA TYR A 169 -2.85 -18.10 -6.53
C TYR A 169 -2.85 -19.20 -5.47
N HIS A 170 -1.79 -19.23 -4.66
CA HIS A 170 -1.69 -20.17 -3.56
C HIS A 170 -2.70 -19.71 -2.49
N TYR A 171 -3.93 -20.20 -2.58
CA TYR A 171 -4.92 -19.97 -1.52
C TYR A 171 -4.31 -20.44 -0.20
N ILE A 172 -4.21 -19.52 0.75
CA ILE A 172 -3.73 -19.81 2.09
C ILE A 172 -4.87 -20.52 2.82
N THR A 173 -4.78 -21.85 2.92
CA THR A 173 -5.76 -22.67 3.64
C THR A 173 -5.47 -22.77 5.14
N ASN A 174 -4.19 -22.62 5.51
CA ASN A 174 -3.73 -22.59 6.89
C ASN A 174 -2.66 -21.50 7.04
N VAL A 175 -2.95 -20.49 7.87
CA VAL A 175 -2.08 -19.32 8.07
C VAL A 175 -0.77 -19.70 8.76
N GLU A 176 -0.81 -20.62 9.73
CA GLU A 176 0.38 -21.02 10.48
C GLU A 176 1.36 -21.82 9.62
N ASP A 177 0.86 -22.71 8.77
CA ASP A 177 1.70 -23.45 7.83
C ASP A 177 2.23 -22.56 6.70
N TYR A 178 1.48 -21.52 6.33
CA TYR A 178 1.96 -20.51 5.38
C TYR A 178 3.11 -19.70 5.98
N LYS A 179 2.96 -19.18 7.20
CA LYS A 179 4.01 -18.42 7.91
C LYS A 179 5.33 -19.18 8.01
N LYS A 180 5.30 -20.48 8.31
CA LYS A 180 6.50 -21.34 8.40
C LYS A 180 7.32 -21.43 7.11
N LYS A 181 6.71 -21.16 5.95
CA LYS A 181 7.37 -21.21 4.63
C LYS A 181 8.01 -19.88 4.23
N LEU A 182 7.74 -18.81 4.97
CA LEU A 182 8.21 -17.47 4.65
C LEU A 182 9.51 -17.16 5.38
N PHE A 183 10.33 -16.34 4.73
CA PHE A 183 11.47 -15.71 5.39
C PHE A 183 10.96 -14.67 6.39
N ILE A 184 11.51 -14.68 7.59
CA ILE A 184 11.25 -13.66 8.60
C ILE A 184 12.29 -12.56 8.41
N PHE A 185 11.84 -11.35 8.10
CA PHE A 185 12.73 -10.20 7.98
C PHE A 185 13.36 -9.88 9.34
N PRO A 186 14.64 -9.50 9.35
CA PRO A 186 15.26 -9.00 10.58
C PRO A 186 14.53 -7.73 11.01
N THR A 187 14.23 -7.63 12.30
CA THR A 187 13.83 -6.34 12.88
C THR A 187 15.07 -5.48 12.94
N GLU A 188 15.02 -4.24 12.42
CA GLU A 188 16.07 -3.25 12.62
C GLU A 188 16.18 -2.93 14.12
N ARG A 189 16.97 -3.73 14.84
CA ARG A 189 17.43 -3.37 16.17
C ARG A 189 18.56 -2.38 15.94
N SER A 190 18.28 -1.11 16.22
CA SER A 190 19.26 -0.04 16.17
C SER A 190 20.58 -0.42 16.84
N ASN A 191 21.65 0.07 16.22
CA ASN A 191 23.06 -0.26 16.44
C ASN A 191 23.46 -0.35 17.94
N THR A 192 24.05 -1.47 18.34
CA THR A 192 25.03 -1.50 19.42
C THR A 192 26.29 -0.75 18.97
N SER A 193 26.24 0.59 19.04
CA SER A 193 27.43 1.44 19.08
C SER A 193 27.26 2.55 20.12
N LEU A 194 26.80 2.17 21.31
CA LEU A 194 27.19 2.84 22.55
C LEU A 194 28.33 2.01 23.15
N GLN A 195 29.51 2.08 22.53
CA GLN A 195 30.76 1.68 23.19
C GLN A 195 31.61 2.93 23.41
N SER A 196 31.53 3.38 24.67
CA SER A 196 32.58 4.00 25.47
C SER A 196 33.31 5.21 24.90
N THR A 197 32.84 6.38 25.30
CA THR A 197 33.73 7.44 25.81
C THR A 197 33.21 7.89 27.17
N GLU A 198 33.76 7.27 28.21
CA GLU A 198 34.21 7.90 29.46
C GLU A 198 35.21 6.96 30.15
#